data_AF-A0A1L3ZHW2-F1
#
_entry.id   AF-A0A1L3ZHW2-F1
#
_cell.length_a   1.000
_cell.length_b   1.000
_cell.length_c   1.000
_cell.angle_alpha   90.00
_cell.angle_beta   90.00
_cell.angle_gamma   90.00
#
_symmetry.space_group_name_H-M   'P 1'
#
loop_
_entity.id
_entity.type
_entity.pdbx_description
1 polymer ?
#
loop_
_entity_poly.entity_id
_entity_poly.type
_entity_poly.pdbx_seq_one_letter_code
_entity_poly.pdbx_strand_id
1 'polypeptide(L)'
;MIFPSNRVRIMVATKLVDFRKGHDGLAALVKNELHKDPFTGTVFVFQSRKADRLKLIYWDGSGLVMAYNDQRSYYTSFLAS
;
A
#
# COMPACT_ATOMS: atom_id res chain seq x y z
N MET A 1 -11.08 7.39 -11.11
CA MET A 1 -10.48 6.36 -10.25
C MET A 1 -11.38 5.14 -10.26
N ILE A 2 -10.94 4.07 -10.92
CA ILE A 2 -11.67 2.80 -10.97
C ILE A 2 -10.88 1.81 -10.11
N PHE A 3 -11.51 1.30 -9.05
CA PHE A 3 -10.89 0.21 -8.29
C PHE A 3 -10.88 -1.05 -9.17
N PRO A 4 -9.79 -1.84 -9.23
CA PRO A 4 -9.76 -3.05 -10.04
C PRO A 4 -10.90 -3.98 -9.62
N SER A 5 -11.89 -4.18 -10.52
CA SER A 5 -13.19 -4.77 -10.18
C SER A 5 -13.27 -6.29 -10.40
N ASN A 6 -12.22 -6.93 -10.94
CA ASN A 6 -12.20 -8.37 -11.18
C ASN A 6 -10.87 -8.99 -10.73
N ARG A 7 -10.94 -9.96 -9.80
CA ARG A 7 -9.79 -10.72 -9.23
C ARG A 7 -8.60 -9.82 -8.85
N VAL A 8 -8.78 -9.05 -7.79
CA VAL A 8 -7.70 -8.22 -7.23
C VAL A 8 -6.61 -9.11 -6.66
N ARG A 9 -5.40 -9.00 -7.20
CA ARG A 9 -4.21 -9.59 -6.60
C ARG A 9 -3.70 -8.63 -5.53
N ILE A 10 -3.59 -9.12 -4.30
CA ILE A 10 -3.03 -8.35 -3.18
C ILE A 10 -1.70 -8.97 -2.80
N MET A 11 -0.65 -8.15 -2.72
CA MET A 11 0.67 -8.56 -2.29
C MET A 11 1.10 -7.75 -1.08
N VAL A 12 1.39 -8.42 0.02
CA VAL A 12 1.87 -7.79 1.25
C VAL A 12 3.39 -7.88 1.28
N ALA A 13 4.06 -6.74 1.35
CA ALA A 13 5.50 -6.68 1.52
C ALA A 13 5.87 -7.16 2.94
N THR A 14 6.71 -8.17 3.03
CA THR A 14 7.15 -8.76 4.31
C THR A 14 8.33 -8.02 4.93
N LYS A 15 9.12 -7.32 4.12
CA LYS A 15 10.22 -6.48 4.60
C LYS A 15 9.68 -5.14 5.09
N LEU A 16 10.29 -4.62 6.15
CA LEU A 16 9.99 -3.30 6.68
C LEU A 16 10.31 -2.23 5.63
N VAL A 17 9.35 -1.33 5.40
CA VAL A 17 9.48 -0.23 4.44
C VAL A 17 9.62 1.09 5.17
N ASP A 18 10.47 1.98 4.65
CA ASP A 18 10.49 3.37 5.10
C ASP A 18 9.22 4.08 4.65
N PHE A 19 8.36 4.41 5.61
CA PHE A 19 7.07 5.06 5.38
C PHE A 19 7.18 6.53 5.00
N ARG A 20 8.40 7.10 4.96
CA ARG A 20 8.67 8.41 4.37
C ARG A 20 8.62 8.39 2.84
N LYS A 21 8.71 7.21 2.21
CA LYS A 21 8.58 7.07 0.76
C LYS A 21 7.18 7.45 0.26
N GLY A 22 7.14 8.29 -0.77
CA GLY A 22 5.94 8.63 -1.54
C GLY A 22 5.64 7.62 -2.65
N HIS A 23 4.81 8.02 -3.62
CA HIS A 23 4.37 7.21 -4.76
C HIS A 23 5.54 6.51 -5.49
N ASP A 24 6.46 7.31 -6.02
CA ASP A 24 7.57 6.80 -6.84
C ASP A 24 8.54 5.95 -6.03
N GLY A 25 8.78 6.33 -4.77
CA GLY A 25 9.66 5.58 -3.88
C GLY A 25 9.13 4.18 -3.56
N LEU A 26 7.81 4.03 -3.43
CA LEU A 26 7.16 2.73 -3.24
C LEU A 26 7.09 1.94 -4.55
N ALA A 27 6.78 2.58 -5.68
CA ALA A 27 6.80 1.92 -6.99
C ALA A 27 8.21 1.40 -7.34
N ALA A 28 9.26 2.19 -7.06
CA ALA A 28 10.65 1.77 -7.22
C ALA A 28 10.99 0.58 -6.31
N LEU A 29 10.45 0.53 -5.09
CA LEU A 29 10.63 -0.62 -4.20
C LEU A 29 9.97 -1.87 -4.80
N VAL A 30 8.73 -1.78 -5.29
CA VAL A 30 8.06 -2.91 -5.96
C VAL A 30 8.90 -3.44 -7.13
N LYS A 31 9.44 -2.53 -7.95
CA LYS A 31 10.26 -2.90 -9.11
C LYS A 31 11.59 -3.52 -8.71
N ASN A 32 12.32 -2.87 -7.80
CA ASN A 32 13.73 -3.20 -7.54
C ASN A 32 13.88 -4.30 -6.48
N GLU A 33 13.00 -4.36 -5.49
CA GLU A 33 13.11 -5.28 -4.35
C GLU A 33 12.15 -6.46 -4.46
N LEU A 34 10.93 -6.24 -4.96
CA LEU A 34 9.94 -7.32 -5.14
C LEU A 34 10.01 -7.95 -6.54
N HIS A 35 10.76 -7.33 -7.46
CA HIS A 35 10.88 -7.74 -8.86
C HIS A 35 9.51 -7.92 -9.53
N LYS A 36 8.59 -7.00 -9.26
CA LYS A 36 7.24 -6.94 -9.85
C LYS A 36 7.05 -5.64 -10.60
N ASP A 37 6.04 -5.62 -11.48
CA ASP A 37 5.61 -4.40 -12.14
C ASP A 37 4.57 -3.65 -11.27
N PRO A 38 4.88 -2.43 -10.78
CA PRO A 38 3.94 -1.63 -10.00
C PRO A 38 2.77 -1.08 -10.83
N PHE A 39 2.85 -1.08 -12.16
CA PHE A 39 1.83 -0.52 -13.05
C PHE A 39 0.79 -1.55 -13.52
N THR A 40 0.53 -2.53 -12.66
CA THR A 40 -0.48 -3.57 -12.87
C THR A 40 -1.66 -3.37 -11.93
N GLY A 41 -2.77 -4.08 -12.16
CA GLY A 41 -3.93 -4.10 -11.25
C GLY A 41 -3.66 -4.79 -9.90
N THR A 42 -2.39 -5.04 -9.55
CA THR A 42 -1.99 -5.61 -8.26
C THR A 42 -1.95 -4.53 -7.20
N VAL A 43 -2.55 -4.79 -6.04
CA VAL A 43 -2.45 -3.92 -4.88
C VAL A 43 -1.26 -4.35 -4.04
N PHE A 44 -0.27 -3.48 -3.90
CA PHE A 44 0.88 -3.70 -3.04
C PHE A 44 0.66 -3.01 -1.69
N VAL A 45 0.74 -3.80 -0.62
CA VAL A 45 0.52 -3.35 0.76
C VAL A 45 1.85 -3.31 1.49
N PHE A 46 2.14 -2.18 2.12
CA PHE A 46 3.29 -1.97 2.97
C PHE A 46 2.82 -1.72 4.39
N GLN A 47 3.60 -2.18 5.36
CA GLN A 47 3.37 -1.95 6.78
C GLN A 47 4.52 -1.15 7.40
N SER A 48 4.19 -0.26 8.33
CA SER A 48 5.19 0.52 9.05
C SER A 48 6.01 -0.41 9.95
N ARG A 49 7.20 0.04 10.35
CA ARG A 49 8.01 -0.69 11.33
C ARG A 49 7.30 -0.92 12.66
N LYS A 50 6.36 -0.05 13.04
CA LYS A 50 5.57 -0.17 14.28
C LYS A 50 4.27 -0.96 14.07
N ALA A 51 4.00 -1.45 12.86
CA ALA A 51 2.77 -2.14 12.47
C ALA A 51 1.47 -1.37 12.77
N ASP A 52 1.56 -0.04 12.89
CA ASP A 52 0.42 0.85 13.20
C ASP A 52 -0.14 1.56 11.97
N ARG A 53 0.58 1.53 10.85
CA ARG A 53 0.21 2.24 9.63
C ARG A 53 0.40 1.34 8.42
N LEU A 54 -0.51 1.49 7.46
CA LEU A 54 -0.48 0.82 6.18
C LEU A 54 -0.43 1.86 5.07
N LYS A 55 0.37 1.55 4.05
CA LYS A 55 0.33 2.23 2.76
C LYS A 55 0.03 1.19 1.68
N LEU A 56 -0.87 1.54 0.77
CA LEU A 56 -1.18 0.70 -0.38
C LEU A 56 -0.86 1.49 -1.63
N ILE A 57 -0.29 0.83 -2.65
CA ILE A 57 -0.21 1.39 -4.00
C ILE A 57 -0.82 0.43 -5.01
N TYR A 58 -1.49 0.98 -6.03
CA TYR A 58 -1.98 0.21 -7.18
C TYR A 58 -2.13 1.13 -8.39
N TRP A 59 -2.08 0.56 -9.58
CA TRP A 59 -2.37 1.28 -10.82
C TRP A 59 -3.83 1.11 -11.20
N ASP A 60 -4.53 2.22 -11.42
CA ASP A 60 -5.97 2.21 -11.75
C ASP A 60 -6.26 2.19 -13.25
N GLY A 61 -5.22 2.08 -14.09
CA GLY A 61 -5.32 2.21 -15.54
C GLY A 61 -4.89 3.58 -16.06
N SER A 62 -5.02 4.63 -15.23
CA SER A 62 -4.70 6.03 -15.60
C SER A 62 -3.59 6.64 -14.75
N GLY A 63 -3.46 6.19 -13.50
CA GLY A 63 -2.52 6.76 -12.54
C GLY A 63 -2.16 5.78 -11.43
N LEU A 64 -1.03 6.06 -10.79
CA LEU A 64 -0.65 5.35 -9.57
C LEU A 64 -1.42 5.97 -8.40
N VAL A 65 -2.17 5.13 -7.70
CA VAL A 65 -2.97 5.52 -6.54
C VAL A 65 -2.24 5.09 -5.28
N MET A 66 -2.23 5.95 -4.25
CA MET A 66 -1.85 5.56 -2.89
C MET A 66 -3.00 5.75 -1.92
N ALA A 67 -3.25 4.73 -1.11
CA ALA A 67 -4.11 4.81 0.05
C ALA A 67 -3.26 4.72 1.32
N TYR A 68 -3.64 5.47 2.35
CA TYR A 68 -2.99 5.49 3.65
C TYR A 68 -4.01 5.17 4.73
N ASN A 69 -3.65 4.24 5.61
CA ASN A 69 -4.50 3.87 6.75
C ASN A 69 -3.67 3.91 8.04
N ASP A 70 -4.16 4.61 9.06
CA ASP A 70 -3.59 4.62 10.40
C ASP A 70 -4.46 3.75 11.32
N GLN A 71 -3.97 2.54 11.63
CA GLN A 71 -4.74 1.59 12.45
C GLN A 71 -4.94 2.08 13.88
N ARG A 72 -4.06 2.98 14.40
CA ARG A 72 -4.27 3.54 15.74
C ARG A 72 -5.55 4.35 15.82
N SER A 73 -5.95 5.02 14.74
CA SER A 73 -7.18 5.82 14.74
C SER A 73 -8.41 4.97 15.04
N TYR A 74 -8.47 3.73 14.52
CA TYR A 74 -9.61 2.83 14.71
C TYR A 74 -9.65 2.27 16.13
N TYR A 75 -8.51 1.88 16.70
CA TYR A 75 -8.45 1.38 18.07
C TYR A 75 -8.76 2.47 19.10
N THR A 76 -8.27 3.70 18.90
CA THR A 76 -8.58 4.81 19.81
C THR A 76 -10.08 5.16 19.76
N SER A 77 -10.70 5.15 18.57
CA SER A 77 -12.14 5.38 18.45
C SER A 77 -12.99 4.25 19.06
N PHE A 78 -12.55 2.99 18.94
CA PHE A 78 -13.26 1.85 19.52
C PHE A 78 -13.13 1.77 21.04
N LEU A 79 -11.98 2.13 21.60
CA LEU A 79 -11.77 2.17 23.06
C LEU A 79 -12.41 3.41 23.72
N ALA A 80 -12.81 4.41 22.92
CA ALA A 80 -13.53 5.60 23.37
C ALA A 80 -15.06 5.49 23.20
N SER A 81 -15.56 4.32 22.78
CA SER A 81 -16.98 3.95 22.64
C SER A 81 -17.39 2.98 23.73
#